data_AF-A0AAW5UWJ2-F1
#
_entry.id   AF-A0AAW5UWJ2-F1
#
_cell.length_a   1.000
_cell.length_b   1.000
_cell.length_c   1.000
_cell.angle_alpha   90.00
_cell.angle_beta   90.00
_cell.angle_gamma   90.00
#
_symmetry.space_group_name_H-M   'P 1'
#
loop_
_entity.id
_entity.type
_entity.pdbx_description
1 polymer ?
#
loop_
_entity_poly.entity_id
_entity_poly.type
_entity_poly.pdbx_seq_one_letter_code
_entity_poly.pdbx_strand_id
1 'polypeptide(L)'
;MLSLSSGFNYYLCSEPVTLRYRHAGLRNYIKSQLHRDPTNGDIYIFLSKDSHRVRIYYFHHQGEILTEKILHSNHFVEPVFDEKKGCYHISWESFVYLIEGIVLKDRKVAFNDLNDENDEELGMDIEEPAQGKIDEKELLKEAI
;
A
#
# COMPACT_ATOMS: atom_id res chain seq x y z
N MET A 1 7.46 -17.53 -6.13
CA MET A 1 7.53 -16.18 -6.73
C MET A 1 8.94 -15.66 -6.49
N LEU A 2 9.50 -14.81 -7.35
CA LEU A 2 10.72 -14.07 -7.01
C LEU A 2 10.53 -13.47 -5.61
N SER A 3 11.53 -13.63 -4.73
CA SER A 3 11.40 -13.40 -3.28
C SER A 3 11.27 -11.91 -2.95
N LEU A 4 10.11 -11.32 -3.19
CA LEU A 4 9.75 -10.01 -2.65
C LEU A 4 9.69 -10.10 -1.12
N SER A 5 10.25 -9.11 -0.43
CA SER A 5 10.36 -9.09 1.03
C SER A 5 10.44 -7.65 1.53
N SER A 6 10.33 -7.44 2.84
CA SER A 6 10.45 -6.11 3.45
C SER A 6 11.79 -5.40 3.25
N GLY A 7 12.81 -6.05 2.68
CA GLY A 7 14.09 -5.43 2.37
C GLY A 7 14.11 -4.56 1.12
N PHE A 8 13.01 -4.47 0.37
CA PHE A 8 12.88 -3.59 -0.80
C PHE A 8 12.09 -2.32 -0.47
N ASN A 9 12.31 -1.26 -1.24
CA ASN A 9 11.46 -0.07 -1.20
C ASN A 9 10.30 -0.24 -2.20
N TYR A 10 9.09 0.08 -1.77
CA TYR A 10 7.88 -0.10 -2.57
C TYR A 10 7.27 1.25 -2.94
N TYR A 11 7.12 1.50 -4.24
CA TYR A 11 6.57 2.75 -4.76
C TYR A 11 5.27 2.51 -5.51
N LEU A 12 4.17 2.97 -4.92
CA LEU A 12 2.86 2.96 -5.55
C LEU A 12 2.71 4.22 -6.41
N CYS A 13 2.66 4.05 -7.72
CA CYS A 13 2.65 5.15 -8.68
C CYS A 13 1.21 5.61 -8.92
N SER A 14 0.93 6.91 -8.74
CA SER A 14 -0.43 7.45 -8.72
C SER A 14 -1.03 7.66 -10.11
N GLU A 15 -0.21 7.96 -11.11
CA GLU A 15 -0.75 8.08 -12.46
C GLU A 15 -1.11 6.71 -13.04
N PRO A 16 -2.29 6.57 -13.66
CA PRO A 16 -2.64 5.37 -14.39
C PRO A 16 -1.71 5.24 -15.59
N VAL A 17 -0.63 4.49 -15.41
CA VAL A 17 0.27 4.18 -16.49
C VAL A 17 -0.48 3.36 -17.51
N THR A 18 -0.44 3.81 -18.77
CA THR A 18 -1.02 3.04 -19.87
C THR A 18 -0.41 1.65 -19.85
N LEU A 19 -1.22 0.62 -19.59
CA LEU A 19 -0.77 -0.78 -19.52
C LEU A 19 -0.18 -1.33 -20.84
N ARG A 20 -0.07 -0.51 -21.89
CA ARG A 20 0.75 -0.80 -23.07
C ARG A 20 2.25 -0.70 -22.77
N TYR A 21 2.65 0.02 -21.74
CA TYR A 21 4.05 0.09 -21.32
C TYR A 21 4.49 -1.26 -20.74
N ARG A 22 5.47 -1.86 -21.41
CA ARG A 22 6.25 -3.01 -20.94
C ARG A 22 7.59 -2.50 -20.39
N HIS A 23 8.65 -3.31 -20.44
CA HIS A 23 9.98 -2.97 -19.91
C HIS A 23 10.47 -1.57 -20.31
N ALA A 24 10.67 -1.30 -21.61
CA ALA A 24 11.21 -0.02 -22.07
C ALA A 24 10.30 1.18 -21.77
N GLY A 25 8.98 1.00 -21.86
CA GLY A 25 8.02 2.05 -21.55
C GLY A 25 8.01 2.42 -20.07
N LEU A 26 8.02 1.42 -19.19
CA LEU A 26 8.07 1.62 -17.74
C LEU A 26 9.41 2.20 -17.30
N ARG A 27 10.53 1.70 -17.84
CA ARG A 27 11.85 2.26 -17.59
C ARG A 27 11.91 3.75 -17.93
N ASN A 28 11.39 4.13 -19.10
CA ASN A 28 11.35 5.54 -19.51
C ASN A 28 10.40 6.35 -18.64
N TYR A 29 9.24 5.81 -18.26
CA TYR A 29 8.31 6.47 -17.36
C TYR A 29 8.94 6.76 -15.99
N ILE A 30 9.56 5.75 -15.36
CA ILE A 30 10.24 5.88 -14.07
C ILE A 30 11.35 6.95 -14.14
N LYS A 31 12.13 6.94 -15.22
CA LYS A 31 13.21 7.91 -15.40
C LYS A 31 12.72 9.34 -15.66
N SER A 32 11.73 9.50 -16.54
CA SER A 32 11.32 10.81 -17.06
C SER A 32 10.21 11.46 -16.26
N GLN A 33 9.27 10.69 -15.73
CA GLN A 33 8.11 11.22 -15.01
C GLN A 33 8.29 11.15 -13.49
N LEU A 34 8.83 10.03 -12.97
CA LEU A 34 9.09 9.90 -11.54
C LEU A 34 10.46 10.47 -11.13
N HIS A 35 11.33 10.78 -12.08
CA HIS A 35 12.71 11.22 -11.84
C HIS A 35 13.52 10.26 -10.95
N ARG A 36 13.30 8.94 -11.08
CA ARG A 36 14.00 7.89 -10.34
C ARG A 36 14.84 7.01 -11.24
N ASP A 37 15.80 6.30 -10.66
CA ASP A 37 16.61 5.31 -11.37
C ASP A 37 15.87 3.96 -11.43
N PRO A 38 15.44 3.49 -12.62
CA PRO A 38 14.74 2.21 -12.75
C PRO A 38 15.62 0.98 -12.45
N THR A 39 16.93 1.15 -12.25
CA THR A 39 17.89 0.06 -11.99
C THR A 39 18.34 -0.06 -10.54
N ASN A 40 17.84 0.79 -9.65
CA ASN A 40 18.26 0.87 -8.25
C ASN A 40 17.74 -0.26 -7.34
N GLY A 41 16.88 -1.13 -7.86
CA GLY A 41 16.27 -2.23 -7.11
C GLY A 41 14.94 -1.89 -6.43
N ASP A 42 14.48 -0.65 -6.51
CA ASP A 42 13.15 -0.26 -6.03
C ASP A 42 12.04 -0.98 -6.82
N ILE A 43 10.92 -1.21 -6.13
CA ILE A 43 9.76 -1.88 -6.69
C ILE A 43 8.72 -0.83 -7.06
N TYR A 44 8.39 -0.75 -8.35
CA TYR A 44 7.41 0.17 -8.89
C TYR A 44 6.09 -0.55 -9.16
N ILE A 45 5.03 -0.08 -8.54
CA ILE A 45 3.70 -0.69 -8.57
C ILE A 45 2.74 0.24 -9.31
N PHE A 46 2.03 -0.32 -10.27
CA PHE A 46 1.09 0.39 -11.11
C PHE A 46 -0.27 -0.32 -11.07
N LEU A 47 -1.31 0.44 -10.73
CA LEU A 47 -2.70 -0.04 -10.76
C LEU A 47 -3.35 0.37 -12.09
N SER A 48 -4.11 -0.53 -12.69
CA SER A 48 -4.94 -0.18 -13.85
C SER A 48 -6.08 0.75 -13.45
N LYS A 49 -6.58 1.56 -14.40
CA LYS A 49 -7.69 2.49 -14.15
C LYS A 49 -8.96 1.80 -13.63
N ASP A 50 -9.17 0.54 -14.02
CA ASP A 50 -10.29 -0.28 -13.57
C ASP A 50 -9.96 -1.15 -12.36
N SER A 51 -8.79 -0.95 -11.73
CA SER A 51 -8.31 -1.69 -10.54
C SER A 51 -8.34 -3.22 -10.66
N HIS A 52 -8.41 -3.78 -11.86
CA HIS A 52 -8.38 -5.23 -12.08
C HIS A 52 -6.96 -5.80 -12.24
N ARG A 53 -5.97 -4.94 -12.46
CA ARG A 53 -4.60 -5.33 -12.73
C ARG A 53 -3.63 -4.54 -11.88
N VAL A 54 -2.79 -5.24 -11.15
CA VAL A 54 -1.58 -4.67 -10.55
C VAL A 54 -0.39 -5.15 -11.36
N ARG A 55 0.44 -4.20 -11.78
CA ARG A 55 1.69 -4.45 -12.49
C ARG A 55 2.86 -4.00 -11.65
N ILE A 56 3.90 -4.82 -11.60
CA ILE A 56 5.07 -4.63 -10.77
C ILE A 56 6.31 -4.67 -11.67
N TYR A 57 7.11 -3.60 -11.63
CA TYR A 57 8.39 -3.50 -12.32
C TYR A 57 9.51 -3.29 -11.32
N TYR A 58 10.63 -4.00 -11.49
CA TYR A 58 11.85 -3.80 -10.71
C TYR A 58 13.05 -4.37 -11.45
N PHE A 59 14.25 -3.89 -11.09
CA PHE A 59 15.51 -4.42 -11.61
C PHE A 59 16.19 -5.26 -10.55
N HIS A 60 16.58 -6.48 -10.88
CA HIS A 60 17.23 -7.39 -9.93
C HIS A 60 18.20 -8.33 -10.65
N HIS A 61 19.35 -8.59 -10.04
CA HIS A 61 20.42 -9.44 -10.61
C HIS A 61 20.69 -9.18 -12.10
N GLN A 62 20.90 -7.91 -12.48
CA GLN A 62 21.21 -7.49 -13.86
C GLN A 62 20.07 -7.68 -14.88
N GLY A 63 18.82 -7.85 -14.42
CA GLY A 63 17.65 -8.01 -15.30
C GLY A 63 16.46 -7.14 -14.90
N GLU A 64 15.70 -6.69 -15.90
CA GLU A 64 14.39 -6.07 -15.71
C GLU A 64 13.33 -7.14 -15.51
N ILE A 65 12.58 -7.07 -14.42
CA ILE A 65 11.47 -7.97 -14.12
C ILE A 65 10.15 -7.21 -14.25
N LEU A 66 9.18 -7.84 -14.91
CA LEU A 66 7.83 -7.34 -15.03
C LEU A 66 6.85 -8.46 -14.69
N THR A 67 6.08 -8.29 -13.63
CA THR A 67 5.05 -9.24 -13.20
C THR A 67 3.69 -8.53 -13.11
N GLU A 68 2.62 -9.26 -13.34
CA GLU A 68 1.26 -8.74 -13.16
C GLU A 68 0.35 -9.77 -12.48
N LYS A 69 -0.55 -9.28 -11.63
CA LYS A 69 -1.68 -10.03 -11.07
C LYS A 69 -2.95 -9.44 -11.66
N ILE A 70 -3.80 -10.30 -12.24
CA ILE A 70 -5.05 -9.91 -12.89
C ILE A 70 -6.19 -10.59 -12.14
N LEU A 71 -7.18 -9.80 -11.71
CA LEU A 71 -8.41 -10.31 -11.12
C LEU A 71 -9.51 -10.31 -12.17
N HIS A 72 -10.10 -11.47 -12.43
CA HIS A 72 -11.15 -11.62 -13.46
C HIS A 72 -12.55 -11.29 -12.96
N SER A 73 -12.80 -11.35 -11.65
CA SER A 73 -14.13 -11.21 -11.06
C SER A 73 -14.21 -10.16 -9.95
N ASN A 74 -13.07 -9.66 -9.49
CA ASN A 74 -12.98 -8.68 -8.40
C ASN A 74 -11.96 -7.60 -8.76
N HIS A 75 -11.82 -6.59 -7.88
CA HIS A 75 -10.90 -5.48 -8.05
C HIS A 75 -9.96 -5.43 -6.85
N PHE A 76 -8.74 -4.96 -7.08
CA PHE A 76 -7.84 -4.57 -6.02
C PHE A 76 -8.39 -3.33 -5.31
N VAL A 77 -7.97 -3.14 -4.07
CA VAL A 77 -8.22 -1.90 -3.33
C VAL A 77 -7.69 -0.71 -4.11
N GLU A 78 -8.52 0.34 -4.21
CA GLU A 78 -8.12 1.57 -4.87
C GLU A 78 -7.45 2.51 -3.84
N PRO A 79 -6.16 2.78 -3.97
CA PRO A 79 -5.46 3.73 -3.10
C PRO A 79 -5.99 5.15 -3.30
N VAL A 80 -6.15 5.89 -2.19
CA VAL A 80 -6.37 7.34 -2.23
C VAL A 80 -5.02 8.03 -2.30
N PHE A 81 -4.76 8.74 -3.40
CA PHE A 81 -3.51 9.48 -3.63
C PHE A 81 -3.71 10.98 -3.43
N ASP A 82 -2.67 11.65 -2.94
CA ASP A 82 -2.39 13.04 -3.31
C ASP A 82 -1.86 13.05 -4.75
N GLU A 83 -2.68 13.57 -5.67
CA GLU A 83 -2.36 13.69 -7.09
C GLU A 83 -1.05 14.45 -7.34
N LYS A 84 -0.57 15.25 -6.38
CA LYS A 84 0.65 16.06 -6.52
C LYS A 84 1.96 15.28 -6.40
N LYS A 85 1.97 14.09 -5.77
CA LYS A 85 3.23 13.39 -5.40
C LYS A 85 3.76 12.40 -6.43
N GLY A 86 2.99 12.02 -7.45
CA GLY A 86 3.40 11.12 -8.53
C GLY A 86 3.66 9.65 -8.14
N CYS A 87 4.31 9.39 -7.01
CA CYS A 87 4.48 8.08 -6.39
C CYS A 87 4.57 8.16 -4.87
N TYR A 88 4.05 7.15 -4.19
CA TYR A 88 4.01 7.02 -2.72
C TYR A 88 4.99 5.94 -2.28
N HIS A 89 5.84 6.22 -1.30
CA HIS A 89 6.65 5.19 -0.68
C HIS A 89 5.79 4.43 0.33
N ILE A 90 5.46 3.18 0.06
CA ILE A 90 4.58 2.39 0.94
C ILE A 90 5.38 1.31 1.68
N SER A 91 4.84 0.85 2.81
CA SER A 91 5.43 -0.26 3.55
C SER A 91 5.24 -1.61 2.83
N TRP A 92 5.99 -2.61 3.26
CA TRP A 92 5.81 -4.00 2.81
C TRP A 92 4.39 -4.52 3.11
N GLU A 93 3.86 -4.21 4.28
CA GLU A 93 2.53 -4.61 4.74
C GLU A 93 1.46 -3.99 3.84
N SER A 94 1.64 -2.72 3.49
CA SER A 94 0.79 -2.00 2.53
C SER A 94 0.85 -2.65 1.15
N PHE A 95 2.04 -3.02 0.67
CA PHE A 95 2.17 -3.76 -0.59
C PHE A 95 1.45 -5.12 -0.54
N VAL A 96 1.64 -5.89 0.53
CA VAL A 96 0.96 -7.19 0.72
C VAL A 96 -0.56 -6.98 0.76
N TYR A 97 -1.04 -5.96 1.48
CA TYR A 97 -2.45 -5.62 1.52
C TYR A 97 -3.00 -5.22 0.15
N LEU A 98 -2.25 -4.47 -0.67
CA LEU A 98 -2.67 -4.15 -2.04
C LEU A 98 -2.75 -5.40 -2.91
N ILE A 99 -1.79 -6.33 -2.79
CA ILE A 99 -1.71 -7.52 -3.63
C ILE A 99 -2.73 -8.59 -3.23
N GLU A 100 -2.97 -8.78 -1.94
CA GLU A 100 -3.91 -9.79 -1.42
C GLU A 100 -5.30 -9.22 -1.11
N GLY A 101 -5.41 -7.91 -0.92
CA GLY A 101 -6.65 -7.20 -0.66
C GLY A 101 -7.55 -7.16 -1.88
N ILE A 102 -8.66 -7.88 -1.80
CA ILE A 102 -9.69 -7.94 -2.83
C ILE A 102 -10.97 -7.33 -2.26
N VAL A 103 -11.58 -6.41 -3.00
CA VAL A 103 -12.80 -5.71 -2.58
C VAL A 103 -13.87 -5.73 -3.66
N LEU A 104 -15.12 -5.52 -3.23
CA LEU A 104 -16.19 -5.12 -4.12
C LEU A 104 -15.91 -3.70 -4.63
N LYS A 105 -16.34 -3.44 -5.86
CA LYS A 105 -16.17 -2.15 -6.54
C LYS A 105 -16.66 -1.02 -5.60
N ASP A 106 -15.94 0.11 -5.61
CA ASP A 106 -16.23 1.34 -4.84
C ASP A 106 -15.62 1.48 -3.43
N ARG A 107 -14.70 0.59 -3.03
CA ARG A 107 -13.92 0.77 -1.78
C ARG A 107 -12.55 1.42 -2.05
N LYS A 108 -12.33 2.57 -1.42
CA LYS A 108 -11.05 3.30 -1.42
C LYS A 108 -10.33 3.18 -0.08
N VAL A 109 -9.00 3.09 -0.10
CA VAL A 109 -8.17 2.93 1.10
C VAL A 109 -7.02 3.92 1.07
N ALA A 110 -6.75 4.59 2.19
CA ALA A 110 -5.57 5.44 2.33
C ALA A 110 -4.33 4.58 2.60
N PHE A 111 -3.23 4.91 1.94
CA PHE A 111 -1.92 4.30 2.16
C PHE A 111 -0.98 5.39 2.68
N ASN A 112 -0.24 5.10 3.75
CA ASN A 112 0.72 6.04 4.30
C ASN A 112 1.93 6.15 3.37
N ASP A 113 2.35 7.38 3.08
CA ASP A 113 3.60 7.65 2.40
C ASP A 113 4.72 7.73 3.44
N LEU A 114 5.61 6.73 3.47
CA LEU A 114 6.72 6.65 4.41
C LEU A 114 7.74 7.78 4.26
N ASN A 115 7.66 8.57 3.18
CA ASN A 115 8.47 9.75 3.00
C ASN A 115 7.83 11.04 3.56
N ASP A 116 6.59 10.99 4.06
CA ASP A 116 5.98 12.16 4.66
C ASP A 116 6.63 12.49 6.01
N GLU A 117 7.33 13.62 6.06
CA GLU A 117 7.95 14.17 7.28
C GLU A 117 6.93 14.60 8.35
N ASN A 118 5.63 14.38 8.11
CA ASN A 118 4.51 14.84 8.93
C ASN A 118 3.72 13.72 9.63
N ASP A 119 4.23 12.50 9.73
CA ASP A 119 3.60 11.49 10.58
C ASP A 119 3.75 11.87 12.06
N GLU A 120 2.79 12.68 12.55
CA GLU A 120 2.24 12.49 13.88
C GLU A 120 1.88 11.01 13.98
N GLU A 121 2.68 10.31 14.77
CA GLU A 121 2.46 8.97 15.26
C GLU A 121 0.97 8.78 15.55
N LEU A 122 0.21 8.18 14.61
CA LEU A 122 -1.14 7.70 14.88
C LEU A 122 -0.96 6.54 15.85
N GLY A 123 -0.81 6.90 17.12
CA GLY A 123 -0.98 6.01 18.24
C GLY A 123 -2.29 5.30 18.00
N MET A 124 -2.21 3.99 17.78
CA MET A 124 -3.37 3.15 18.00
C MET A 124 -3.68 3.29 19.48
N ASP A 125 -4.57 4.22 19.82
CA ASP A 125 -5.25 4.23 21.11
C ASP A 125 -5.99 2.91 21.19
N ILE A 126 -5.34 1.92 21.79
CA ILE A 126 -6.01 0.75 22.33
C ILE A 126 -6.85 1.32 23.46
N GLU A 127 -8.12 1.62 23.19
CA GLU A 127 -9.10 1.84 24.25
C GLU A 127 -9.10 0.58 25.12
N GLU A 128 -8.40 0.67 26.25
CA GLU A 128 -8.49 -0.28 27.34
C GLU A 128 -9.98 -0.43 27.69
N PRO A 129 -10.53 -1.65 27.80
CA PRO A 129 -11.92 -1.82 28.14
C PRO A 129 -12.13 -1.21 29.52
N ALA A 130 -13.08 -0.26 29.61
CA ALA A 130 -13.39 0.46 30.83
C ALA A 130 -13.53 -0.50 32.02
N GLN A 131 -12.56 -0.44 32.94
CA GLN A 131 -12.62 -1.14 34.21
C GLN A 131 -13.78 -0.51 35.02
N GLY A 132 -14.93 -1.16 35.02
CA GLY A 132 -16.05 -0.78 35.86
C GLY A 132 -15.60 -0.70 37.32
N LYS A 133 -15.63 0.50 37.90
CA LYS A 133 -15.52 0.68 39.36
C LYS A 133 -16.72 0.00 39.99
N ILE A 134 -16.52 -1.18 40.55
CA ILE A 134 -17.43 -1.75 41.52
C ILE A 134 -17.27 -0.91 42.78
N ASP A 135 -18.31 -0.16 43.14
CA ASP A 135 -18.34 0.67 44.34
C ASP A 135 -18.52 -0.26 45.55
N GLU A 136 -17.44 -0.48 46.32
CA GLU A 136 -17.40 -1.35 47.51
C GLU A 136 -18.38 -0.94 48.63
N LYS A 137 -19.09 0.18 48.48
CA LYS A 137 -20.08 0.66 49.45
C LYS A 137 -21.47 0.03 49.32
N GLU A 138 -21.75 -0.73 48.27
CA GLU A 138 -23.09 -1.32 48.05
C GLU A 138 -23.22 -2.79 48.52
N LEU A 139 -22.14 -3.43 48.98
CA LEU A 139 -22.14 -4.81 49.48
C LEU A 139 -22.35 -4.95 51.00
N LEU A 140 -22.57 -3.86 51.74
CA LEU A 140 -22.77 -3.89 53.20
C LEU A 140 -24.20 -3.52 53.66
N LYS A 141 -25.19 -3.50 52.75
CA LYS A 141 -26.60 -3.23 53.09
C LYS A 141 -27.54 -4.44 53.11
N GLU A 142 -27.06 -5.64 52.80
CA GLU A 142 -27.87 -6.88 52.90
C GLU A 142 -27.39 -7.86 53.98
N ALA A 143 -26.67 -7.37 55.02
CA ALA A 143 -26.28 -8.20 56.15
C ALA A 143 -26.64 -7.56 57.51
N ILE A 144 -27.90 -7.13 57.68
CA ILE A 144 -28.64 -7.12 58.97
C ILE A 144 -30.12 -7.41 58.68
#